data_AF-A0A971ERL0-F1
#
_entry.id   AF-A0A971ERL0-F1
#
_cell.length_a   1.000
_cell.length_b   1.000
_cell.length_c   1.000
_cell.angle_alpha   90.00
_cell.angle_beta   90.00
_cell.angle_gamma   90.00
#
_symmetry.space_group_name_H-M   'P 1'
#
loop_
_entity.id
_entity.type
_entity.pdbx_description
1 polymer ?
#
loop_
_entity_poly.entity_id
_entity_poly.type
_entity_poly.pdbx_seq_one_letter_code
_entity_poly.pdbx_strand_id
1 'polypeptide(L)'
;MDIELMHQALMKKETYPEETAAVSFVETHASRLYLTDCHVYKIKKAVNFGFLDFSTLEKRRHFCTEEVRLNRRFAPATYLGVVPLRRSDSSLRFAGPGETIEYAVLMKRLPEKRMLDHLIAADVPGLDQEMERLALYLAEMHRRAHPSAAGKRLSDLDIIRENWRENFAQTQPFAGKTIPPRGLAAARPLIEEFLERQAPLLRQREEKGFVRDLHGDLHSEHVCLTDPIQLYDCIEFNRRFRISDILSELAFLLMDLEFRRRRDLAAVLVKNYRRHIDWGDGADLLIPFYQAYRAWVRGKVTSLALAQHGPDEEPYGILQQRARRYFNLAMGYLIPQTLILTCGLMGAGKSVLGAELAAATGMLHLRSDAQRKELAGIDPQSRVRDDFGQGIYGADMTDATYLALAEKARRALASGESVLVDASFGKNRHREIFQRFGSQLGVPVLLAHLHCNEDILRKRLRHREDTGEDISDGRLELLASQAATFEAVTESPGVIQIDSGCEIDYNVGLILSELLTIKSGGR
;
A
#
# COMPACT_ATOMS: atom_id res chain seq x y z
N MET A 1 33.01 -20.84 -5.05
CA MET A 1 33.84 -19.63 -4.95
C MET A 1 33.25 -18.76 -3.87
N ASP A 2 34.09 -18.08 -3.08
CA ASP A 2 33.62 -17.17 -2.04
C ASP A 2 32.77 -16.04 -2.64
N ILE A 3 31.63 -15.80 -2.03
CA ILE A 3 30.65 -14.78 -2.40
C ILE A 3 31.25 -13.36 -2.28
N GLU A 4 32.16 -13.14 -1.34
CA GLU A 4 32.85 -11.86 -1.14
C GLU A 4 33.89 -11.63 -2.23
N LEU A 5 34.68 -12.66 -2.57
CA LEU A 5 35.64 -12.58 -3.69
C LEU A 5 34.94 -12.32 -5.02
N MET A 6 33.79 -12.96 -5.24
CA MET A 6 32.95 -12.69 -6.42
C MET A 6 32.52 -11.22 -6.46
N HIS A 7 32.03 -10.70 -5.33
CA HIS A 7 31.56 -9.33 -5.22
C HIS A 7 32.69 -8.32 -5.49
N GLN A 8 33.84 -8.49 -4.85
CA GLN A 8 35.01 -7.62 -5.05
C GLN A 8 35.47 -7.60 -6.50
N ALA A 9 35.44 -8.74 -7.19
CA ALA A 9 35.77 -8.80 -8.61
C ALA A 9 34.72 -8.08 -9.47
N LEU A 10 33.43 -8.29 -9.21
CA LEU A 10 32.34 -7.65 -9.95
C LEU A 10 32.24 -6.13 -9.70
N MET A 11 32.85 -5.58 -8.65
CA MET A 11 32.96 -4.14 -8.50
C MET A 11 34.05 -3.50 -9.40
N LYS A 12 34.87 -4.30 -10.09
CA LYS A 12 35.94 -3.83 -10.98
C LYS A 12 35.43 -3.67 -12.40
N LYS A 13 35.69 -2.52 -13.01
CA LYS A 13 35.30 -2.21 -14.40
C LYS A 13 35.87 -3.22 -15.41
N GLU A 14 37.04 -3.80 -15.16
CA GLU A 14 37.71 -4.74 -16.06
C GLU A 14 37.00 -6.10 -16.18
N THR A 15 36.02 -6.39 -15.31
CA THR A 15 35.18 -7.58 -15.39
C THR A 15 34.13 -7.48 -16.51
N TYR A 16 33.82 -6.26 -16.94
CA TYR A 16 32.79 -5.97 -17.93
C TYR A 16 33.39 -5.79 -19.33
N PRO A 17 32.67 -6.24 -20.39
CA PRO A 17 33.13 -6.08 -21.77
C PRO A 17 33.04 -4.63 -22.28
N GLU A 18 32.13 -3.83 -21.75
CA GLU A 18 31.97 -2.42 -22.11
C GLU A 18 32.87 -1.50 -21.28
N GLU A 19 33.15 -0.32 -21.84
CA GLU A 19 33.72 0.78 -21.06
C GLU A 19 32.67 1.31 -20.08
N THR A 20 33.05 1.45 -18.80
CA THR A 20 32.22 2.03 -17.75
C THR A 20 33.10 2.83 -16.77
N ALA A 21 32.62 3.98 -16.34
CA ALA A 21 33.34 4.84 -15.40
C ALA A 21 33.33 4.25 -13.98
N ALA A 22 32.20 3.71 -13.56
CA ALA A 22 32.01 3.07 -12.26
C ALA A 22 31.06 1.88 -12.36
N VAL A 23 31.03 1.09 -11.28
CA VAL A 23 30.04 0.02 -11.07
C VAL A 23 29.36 0.29 -9.75
N SER A 24 28.04 0.46 -9.75
CA SER A 24 27.25 0.53 -8.53
C SER A 24 26.58 -0.81 -8.24
N PHE A 25 26.28 -1.06 -6.97
CA PHE A 25 25.76 -2.34 -6.51
C PHE A 25 24.42 -2.16 -5.79
N VAL A 26 23.47 -3.04 -6.10
CA VAL A 26 22.20 -3.16 -5.39
C VAL A 26 21.97 -4.64 -5.08
N GLU A 27 21.64 -4.96 -3.84
CA GLU A 27 21.28 -6.32 -3.42
C GLU A 27 19.79 -6.40 -3.08
N THR A 28 19.15 -7.47 -3.55
CA THR A 28 17.80 -7.86 -3.11
C THR A 28 17.88 -9.17 -2.33
N HIS A 29 16.73 -9.59 -1.77
CA HIS A 29 16.63 -10.86 -1.06
C HIS A 29 17.04 -12.09 -1.91
N ALA A 30 16.92 -12.02 -3.25
CA ALA A 30 17.20 -13.13 -4.16
C ALA A 30 18.23 -12.83 -5.27
N SER A 31 18.70 -11.60 -5.42
CA SER A 31 19.60 -11.21 -6.52
C SER A 31 20.62 -10.15 -6.11
N ARG A 32 21.70 -10.08 -6.88
CA ARG A 32 22.76 -9.07 -6.82
C ARG A 32 22.85 -8.38 -8.17
N LEU A 33 22.66 -7.07 -8.19
CA LEU A 33 22.68 -6.26 -9.39
C LEU A 33 23.94 -5.42 -9.39
N TYR A 34 24.70 -5.51 -10.48
CA TYR A 34 25.85 -4.66 -10.74
C TYR A 34 25.52 -3.77 -11.94
N LEU A 35 25.50 -2.47 -11.71
CA LEU A 35 25.06 -1.48 -12.68
C LEU A 35 26.29 -0.75 -13.21
N THR A 36 26.56 -0.94 -14.50
CA THR A 36 27.50 -0.13 -15.27
C THR A 36 26.78 1.15 -15.75
N ASP A 37 27.46 2.00 -16.51
CA ASP A 37 26.84 3.21 -17.06
C ASP A 37 25.66 2.87 -17.99
N CYS A 38 25.76 1.76 -18.73
CA CYS A 38 24.79 1.38 -19.77
C CYS A 38 24.02 0.10 -19.48
N HIS A 39 24.51 -0.78 -18.61
CA HIS A 39 23.94 -2.11 -18.37
C HIS A 39 23.74 -2.45 -16.91
N VAL A 40 22.92 -3.47 -16.68
CA VAL A 40 22.74 -4.11 -15.38
C VAL A 40 23.00 -5.60 -15.54
N TYR A 41 23.86 -6.13 -14.67
CA TYR A 41 24.18 -7.56 -14.58
C TYR A 41 23.53 -8.10 -13.30
N LYS A 42 22.40 -8.78 -13.45
CA LYS A 42 21.65 -9.38 -12.34
C LYS A 42 22.04 -10.83 -12.15
N ILE A 43 22.72 -11.12 -11.06
CA ILE A 43 23.11 -12.48 -10.64
C ILE A 43 22.16 -12.96 -9.56
N LYS A 44 21.62 -14.17 -9.71
CA LYS A 44 20.73 -14.79 -8.71
C LYS A 44 21.54 -15.34 -7.54
N LYS A 45 21.07 -15.13 -6.31
CA LYS A 45 21.69 -15.68 -5.09
C LYS A 45 21.41 -17.18 -4.99
N ALA A 46 22.33 -17.94 -4.40
CA ALA A 46 22.14 -19.37 -4.16
C ALA A 46 21.19 -19.61 -2.96
N VAL A 47 19.89 -19.43 -3.17
CA VAL A 47 18.86 -19.49 -2.13
C VAL A 47 17.73 -20.44 -2.50
N ASN A 48 17.01 -20.95 -1.49
CA ASN A 48 15.76 -21.69 -1.67
C ASN A 48 14.75 -21.22 -0.62
N PHE A 49 13.67 -20.59 -1.06
CA PHE A 49 12.59 -20.08 -0.20
C PHE A 49 11.31 -20.93 -0.26
N GLY A 50 11.39 -22.14 -0.84
CA GLY A 50 10.26 -23.04 -1.07
C GLY A 50 9.43 -22.67 -2.30
N PHE A 51 9.14 -21.39 -2.52
CA PHE A 51 8.45 -20.90 -3.72
C PHE A 51 9.41 -20.53 -4.87
N LEU A 52 10.72 -20.46 -4.59
CA LEU A 52 11.80 -20.11 -5.49
C LEU A 52 13.04 -20.92 -5.09
N ASP A 53 13.73 -21.51 -6.07
CA ASP A 53 14.91 -22.34 -5.82
C ASP A 53 16.01 -22.05 -6.85
N PHE A 54 17.03 -21.32 -6.38
CA PHE A 54 18.23 -20.93 -7.10
C PHE A 54 19.49 -21.63 -6.55
N SER A 55 19.31 -22.74 -5.82
CA SER A 55 20.38 -23.43 -5.09
C SER A 55 21.54 -23.89 -5.97
N THR A 56 21.26 -24.39 -7.18
CA THR A 56 22.28 -24.90 -8.11
C THR A 56 22.54 -23.94 -9.27
N LEU A 57 23.74 -24.00 -9.83
CA LEU A 57 24.12 -23.21 -11.01
C LEU A 57 23.20 -23.48 -12.21
N GLU A 58 22.78 -24.74 -12.40
CA GLU A 58 21.83 -25.13 -13.44
C GLU A 58 20.47 -24.44 -13.25
N LYS A 59 19.93 -24.44 -12.02
CA LYS A 59 18.67 -23.74 -11.71
C LYS A 59 18.80 -22.25 -11.95
N ARG A 60 19.92 -21.62 -11.56
CA ARG A 60 20.16 -20.20 -11.84
C ARG A 60 20.23 -19.89 -13.33
N ARG A 61 20.90 -20.72 -14.13
CA ARG A 61 20.90 -20.60 -15.59
C ARG A 61 19.48 -20.69 -16.16
N HIS A 62 18.70 -21.68 -15.72
CA HIS A 62 17.32 -21.87 -16.15
C HIS A 62 16.48 -20.62 -15.87
N PHE A 63 16.48 -20.14 -14.62
CA PHE A 63 15.68 -18.97 -14.25
C PHE A 63 16.20 -17.65 -14.84
N CYS A 64 17.51 -17.49 -15.10
CA CYS A 64 18.00 -16.35 -15.89
C CYS A 64 17.42 -16.38 -17.32
N THR A 65 17.33 -17.57 -17.91
CA THR A 65 16.77 -17.75 -19.26
C THR A 65 15.27 -17.46 -19.26
N GLU A 66 14.54 -17.95 -18.27
CA GLU A 66 13.11 -17.67 -18.11
C GLU A 66 12.83 -16.19 -17.85
N GLU A 67 13.65 -15.52 -17.03
CA GLU A 67 13.53 -14.08 -16.78
C GLU A 67 13.63 -13.28 -18.08
N VAL A 68 14.65 -13.56 -18.91
CA VAL A 68 14.81 -12.92 -20.23
C VAL A 68 13.62 -13.23 -21.14
N ARG A 69 13.21 -14.51 -21.22
CA ARG A 69 12.10 -14.94 -22.09
C ARG A 69 10.79 -14.26 -21.73
N LEU A 70 10.47 -14.17 -20.44
CA LEU A 70 9.22 -13.62 -19.94
C LEU A 70 9.23 -12.09 -19.99
N ASN A 71 10.31 -11.45 -19.55
CA ASN A 71 10.35 -9.99 -19.51
C ASN A 71 10.47 -9.35 -20.90
N ARG A 72 11.00 -10.04 -21.92
CA ARG A 72 10.96 -9.56 -23.30
C ARG A 72 9.55 -9.34 -23.85
N ARG A 73 8.52 -9.92 -23.23
CA ARG A 73 7.12 -9.63 -23.55
C ARG A 73 6.72 -8.19 -23.21
N PHE A 74 7.38 -7.60 -22.22
CA PHE A 74 7.03 -6.30 -21.65
C PHE A 74 8.11 -5.23 -21.89
N ALA A 75 9.37 -5.65 -22.00
CA ALA A 75 10.54 -4.77 -22.13
C ALA A 75 11.62 -5.40 -23.05
N PRO A 76 11.32 -5.67 -24.34
CA PRO A 76 12.21 -6.40 -25.25
C PRO A 76 13.57 -5.73 -25.46
N ALA A 77 13.60 -4.39 -25.49
CA ALA A 77 14.84 -3.62 -25.63
C ALA A 77 15.65 -3.53 -24.33
N THR A 78 15.05 -3.88 -23.19
CA THR A 78 15.71 -3.86 -21.88
C THR A 78 16.42 -5.18 -21.61
N TYR A 79 15.80 -6.33 -21.90
CA TYR A 79 16.38 -7.64 -21.60
C TYR A 79 17.24 -8.19 -22.76
N LEU A 80 18.55 -8.00 -22.66
CA LEU A 80 19.50 -8.26 -23.74
C LEU A 80 19.92 -9.73 -23.84
N GLY A 81 19.92 -10.48 -22.75
CA GLY A 81 20.21 -11.91 -22.76
C GLY A 81 20.71 -12.47 -21.44
N VAL A 82 21.22 -13.70 -21.48
CA VAL A 82 21.92 -14.34 -20.37
C VAL A 82 23.40 -14.42 -20.73
N VAL A 83 24.27 -13.97 -19.82
CA VAL A 83 25.73 -13.98 -20.01
C VAL A 83 26.40 -14.83 -18.93
N PRO A 84 27.39 -15.66 -19.29
CA PRO A 84 28.16 -16.42 -18.32
C PRO A 84 29.21 -15.52 -17.65
N LEU A 85 29.35 -15.63 -16.34
CA LEU A 85 30.53 -15.16 -15.61
C LEU A 85 31.58 -16.26 -15.64
N ARG A 86 32.73 -15.96 -16.24
CA ARG A 86 33.82 -16.92 -16.44
C ARG A 86 35.00 -16.60 -15.56
N ARG A 87 35.67 -17.66 -15.11
CA ARG A 87 36.94 -17.62 -14.39
C ARG A 87 38.06 -18.08 -15.32
N SER A 88 39.05 -17.22 -15.50
CA SER A 88 40.34 -17.55 -16.12
C SER A 88 41.43 -17.08 -15.17
N ASP A 89 42.26 -18.03 -14.72
CA ASP A 89 43.25 -17.83 -13.67
C ASP A 89 42.60 -17.22 -12.40
N SER A 90 43.07 -16.05 -11.98
CA SER A 90 42.54 -15.27 -10.85
C SER A 90 41.54 -14.18 -11.25
N SER A 91 41.18 -14.09 -12.53
CA SER A 91 40.30 -13.04 -13.06
C SER A 91 38.89 -13.55 -13.35
N LEU A 92 37.89 -12.71 -13.04
CA LEU A 92 36.48 -12.95 -13.40
C LEU A 92 36.05 -11.96 -14.49
N ARG A 93 35.45 -12.47 -15.57
CA ARG A 93 35.01 -11.67 -16.72
C ARG A 93 33.72 -12.22 -17.32
N PHE A 94 32.87 -11.33 -17.83
CA PHE A 94 31.68 -11.70 -18.61
C PHE A 94 31.98 -11.99 -20.09
N ALA A 95 33.20 -11.68 -20.55
CA ALA A 95 33.68 -11.96 -21.90
C ALA A 95 35.08 -12.58 -21.87
N GLY A 96 35.40 -13.38 -22.90
CA GLY A 96 36.66 -14.12 -23.02
C GLY A 96 36.57 -15.60 -22.61
N PRO A 97 37.68 -16.36 -22.71
CA PRO A 97 37.73 -17.77 -22.35
C PRO A 97 37.68 -17.99 -20.83
N GLY A 98 37.37 -19.20 -20.39
CA GLY A 98 37.38 -19.59 -18.97
C GLY A 98 36.24 -20.53 -18.57
N GLU A 99 36.33 -21.07 -17.36
CA GLU A 99 35.29 -21.91 -16.75
C GLU A 99 34.09 -21.05 -16.37
N THR A 100 32.88 -21.45 -16.77
CA THR A 100 31.66 -20.74 -16.35
C THR A 100 31.32 -21.09 -14.91
N ILE A 101 31.30 -20.10 -14.04
CA ILE A 101 31.07 -20.27 -12.61
C ILE A 101 29.72 -19.69 -12.14
N GLU A 102 29.13 -18.78 -12.94
CA GLU A 102 27.84 -18.16 -12.66
C GLU A 102 27.18 -17.65 -13.96
N TYR A 103 25.89 -17.33 -13.91
CA TYR A 103 25.15 -16.65 -14.98
C TYR A 103 24.55 -15.33 -14.47
N ALA A 104 24.50 -14.33 -15.36
CA ALA A 104 23.79 -13.09 -15.12
C ALA A 104 22.75 -12.84 -16.21
N VAL A 105 21.63 -12.23 -15.83
CA VAL A 105 20.73 -11.57 -16.77
C VAL A 105 21.36 -10.23 -17.12
N LEU A 106 21.63 -10.02 -18.42
CA LEU A 106 22.14 -8.76 -18.95
C LEU A 106 20.97 -7.89 -19.40
N MET A 107 20.89 -6.71 -18.81
CA MET A 107 19.84 -5.73 -19.10
C MET A 107 20.44 -4.40 -19.52
N LYS A 108 19.75 -3.64 -20.36
CA LYS A 108 20.01 -2.21 -20.53
C LYS A 108 19.62 -1.49 -19.24
N ARG A 109 20.46 -0.56 -18.78
CA ARG A 109 20.16 0.27 -17.62
C ARG A 109 19.03 1.24 -17.97
N LEU A 110 17.93 1.14 -17.22
CA LEU A 110 16.81 2.05 -17.36
C LEU A 110 17.07 3.36 -16.60
N PRO A 111 16.53 4.49 -17.08
CA PRO A 111 16.73 5.79 -16.44
C PRO A 111 15.96 5.85 -15.12
N GLU A 112 16.70 5.81 -14.01
CA GLU A 112 16.17 5.79 -12.65
C GLU A 112 15.20 6.96 -12.35
N LYS A 113 15.44 8.14 -12.92
CA LYS A 113 14.56 9.32 -12.79
C LYS A 113 13.21 9.17 -13.49
N ARG A 114 13.00 8.12 -14.30
CA ARG A 114 11.73 7.82 -14.98
C ARG A 114 11.01 6.62 -14.36
N MET A 115 11.52 6.06 -13.26
CA MET A 115 10.81 5.04 -12.49
C MET A 115 9.58 5.67 -11.83
N LEU A 116 8.43 5.01 -11.91
CA LEU A 116 7.16 5.57 -11.48
C LEU A 116 7.16 5.87 -9.97
N ASP A 117 7.76 5.00 -9.17
CA ASP A 117 7.90 5.21 -7.73
C ASP A 117 8.74 6.45 -7.39
N HIS A 118 9.82 6.71 -8.15
CA HIS A 118 10.66 7.90 -8.00
C HIS A 118 9.93 9.17 -8.45
N LEU A 119 9.19 9.10 -9.55
CA LEU A 119 8.40 10.21 -10.05
C LEU A 119 7.27 10.59 -9.07
N ILE A 120 6.63 9.60 -8.45
CA ILE A 120 5.64 9.80 -7.39
C ILE A 120 6.28 10.42 -6.16
N ALA A 121 7.43 9.90 -5.71
CA ALA A 121 8.12 10.42 -4.53
C ALA A 121 8.61 11.86 -4.73
N ALA A 122 9.00 12.22 -5.95
CA ALA A 122 9.39 13.58 -6.31
C ALA A 122 8.21 14.52 -6.63
N ASP A 123 6.97 14.01 -6.60
CA ASP A 123 5.73 14.69 -6.96
C ASP A 123 5.84 15.51 -8.25
N VAL A 124 6.40 14.89 -9.30
CA VAL A 124 6.58 15.59 -10.57
C VAL A 124 5.24 15.95 -11.22
N PRO A 125 5.12 17.15 -11.83
CA PRO A 125 3.91 17.51 -12.58
C PRO A 125 3.64 16.58 -13.76
N GLY A 126 2.36 16.42 -14.11
CA GLY A 126 1.91 15.68 -15.28
C GLY A 126 1.82 14.15 -15.13
N LEU A 127 1.90 13.66 -13.89
CA LEU A 127 1.72 12.23 -13.59
C LEU A 127 0.34 11.71 -13.98
N ASP A 128 -0.69 12.56 -13.96
CA ASP A 128 -2.02 12.21 -14.43
C ASP A 128 -2.01 11.80 -15.91
N GLN A 129 -1.36 12.57 -16.80
CA GLN A 129 -1.23 12.19 -18.22
C GLN A 129 -0.41 10.91 -18.40
N GLU A 130 0.64 10.71 -17.60
CA GLU A 130 1.40 9.45 -17.62
C GLU A 130 0.57 8.26 -17.16
N MET A 131 -0.38 8.43 -16.22
CA MET A 131 -1.34 7.39 -15.84
C MET A 131 -2.32 7.08 -16.97
N GLU A 132 -2.73 8.08 -17.76
CA GLU A 132 -3.56 7.83 -18.95
C GLU A 132 -2.79 7.01 -20.00
N ARG A 133 -1.53 7.36 -20.25
CA ARG A 133 -0.63 6.64 -21.16
C ARG A 133 -0.38 5.20 -20.69
N LEU A 134 -0.13 5.03 -19.38
CA LEU A 134 0.05 3.72 -18.77
C LEU A 134 -1.23 2.88 -18.84
N ALA A 135 -2.40 3.48 -18.62
CA ALA A 135 -3.69 2.79 -18.73
C ALA A 135 -3.90 2.17 -20.12
N LEU A 136 -3.62 2.95 -21.17
CA LEU A 136 -3.70 2.47 -22.56
C LEU A 136 -2.69 1.34 -22.81
N TYR A 137 -1.45 1.50 -22.35
CA TYR A 137 -0.40 0.49 -22.49
C TYR A 137 -0.79 -0.84 -21.81
N LEU A 138 -1.28 -0.78 -20.57
CA LEU A 138 -1.73 -1.96 -19.82
C LEU A 138 -2.94 -2.63 -20.47
N ALA A 139 -3.90 -1.86 -20.98
CA ALA A 139 -5.07 -2.39 -21.68
C ALA A 139 -4.65 -3.17 -22.95
N GLU A 140 -3.71 -2.63 -23.74
CA GLU A 140 -3.19 -3.32 -24.93
C GLU A 140 -2.41 -4.59 -24.55
N MET A 141 -1.54 -4.49 -23.55
CA MET A 141 -0.79 -5.62 -22.98
C MET A 141 -1.72 -6.74 -22.54
N HIS A 142 -2.74 -6.42 -21.74
CA HIS A 142 -3.69 -7.39 -21.24
C HIS A 142 -4.50 -8.00 -22.38
N ARG A 143 -4.96 -7.22 -23.37
CA ARG A 143 -5.66 -7.73 -24.57
C ARG A 143 -4.84 -8.76 -25.34
N ARG A 144 -3.52 -8.55 -25.48
CA ARG A 144 -2.59 -9.47 -26.16
C ARG A 144 -2.16 -10.68 -25.31
N ALA A 145 -2.29 -10.61 -23.98
CA ALA A 145 -1.89 -11.70 -23.11
C ALA A 145 -2.75 -12.95 -23.35
N HIS A 146 -2.09 -14.10 -23.39
CA HIS A 146 -2.76 -15.38 -23.64
C HIS A 146 -3.69 -15.73 -22.47
N PRO A 147 -4.98 -16.03 -22.73
CA PRO A 147 -5.85 -16.62 -21.73
C PRO A 147 -5.22 -17.89 -21.15
N SER A 148 -5.33 -18.06 -19.84
CA SER A 148 -5.04 -19.34 -19.24
C SER A 148 -6.06 -20.34 -19.78
N ALA A 149 -5.60 -21.45 -20.36
CA ALA A 149 -6.50 -22.48 -20.87
C ALA A 149 -7.40 -23.00 -19.74
N ALA A 150 -8.72 -22.83 -19.88
CA ALA A 150 -9.72 -23.45 -19.03
C ALA A 150 -9.54 -24.98 -19.05
N GLY A 151 -9.63 -25.64 -17.89
CA GLY A 151 -9.53 -27.11 -17.78
C GLY A 151 -8.16 -27.68 -17.41
N LYS A 152 -7.20 -26.88 -16.92
CA LYS A 152 -6.03 -27.41 -16.21
C LYS A 152 -6.43 -28.01 -14.85
N ARG A 153 -5.55 -28.79 -14.21
CA ARG A 153 -5.82 -29.50 -12.93
C ARG A 153 -6.33 -28.61 -11.78
N LEU A 154 -6.11 -27.30 -11.80
CA LEU A 154 -6.55 -26.34 -10.79
C LEU A 154 -7.17 -25.13 -11.48
N SER A 155 -8.32 -24.67 -10.96
CA SER A 155 -8.96 -23.41 -11.39
C SER A 155 -8.26 -22.19 -10.81
N ASP A 156 -8.49 -21.01 -11.37
CA ASP A 156 -7.99 -19.74 -10.79
C ASP A 156 -8.50 -19.52 -9.37
N LEU A 157 -9.76 -19.89 -9.11
CA LEU A 157 -10.35 -19.84 -7.78
C LEU A 157 -9.59 -20.72 -6.76
N ASP A 158 -9.17 -21.92 -7.16
CA ASP A 158 -8.40 -22.82 -6.28
C ASP A 158 -7.00 -22.23 -6.00
N ILE A 159 -6.39 -21.59 -7.01
CA ILE A 159 -5.12 -20.88 -6.85
C ILE A 159 -5.26 -19.71 -5.88
N ILE A 160 -6.32 -18.90 -5.99
CA ILE A 160 -6.58 -17.78 -5.09
C ILE A 160 -6.78 -18.27 -3.65
N ARG A 161 -7.55 -19.35 -3.44
CA ARG A 161 -7.77 -19.95 -2.11
C ARG A 161 -6.46 -20.40 -1.48
N GLU A 162 -5.64 -21.15 -2.23
CA GLU A 162 -4.37 -21.62 -1.72
C GLU A 162 -3.41 -20.45 -1.45
N ASN A 163 -3.43 -19.40 -2.29
CA ASN A 163 -2.61 -18.20 -2.07
C ASN A 163 -2.98 -17.50 -0.75
N TRP A 164 -4.27 -17.36 -0.45
CA TRP A 164 -4.74 -16.78 0.80
C TRP A 164 -4.39 -17.65 2.01
N ARG A 165 -4.57 -18.96 1.92
CA ARG A 165 -4.18 -19.91 2.96
C ARG A 165 -2.68 -19.82 3.29
N GLU A 166 -1.83 -19.83 2.26
CA GLU A 166 -0.39 -19.65 2.42
C GLU A 166 -0.06 -18.28 3.04
N ASN A 167 -0.70 -17.21 2.58
CA ASN A 167 -0.51 -15.87 3.13
C ASN A 167 -0.84 -15.81 4.63
N PHE A 168 -1.98 -16.35 5.06
CA PHE A 168 -2.33 -16.39 6.48
C PHE A 168 -1.35 -17.23 7.30
N ALA A 169 -1.01 -18.43 6.82
CA ALA A 169 -0.07 -19.32 7.51
C ALA A 169 1.32 -18.67 7.68
N GLN A 170 1.83 -18.01 6.64
CA GLN A 170 3.12 -17.32 6.65
C GLN A 170 3.08 -15.99 7.43
N THR A 171 1.90 -15.40 7.65
CA THR A 171 1.72 -14.17 8.44
C THR A 171 1.60 -14.47 9.94
N GLN A 172 1.16 -15.67 10.33
CA GLN A 172 0.93 -16.06 11.72
C GLN A 172 2.09 -15.74 12.69
N PRO A 173 3.39 -15.96 12.36
CA PRO A 173 4.50 -15.64 13.25
C PRO A 173 4.70 -14.14 13.53
N PHE A 174 4.02 -13.28 12.78
CA PHE A 174 4.13 -11.82 12.86
C PHE A 174 2.94 -11.14 13.56
N ALA A 175 1.97 -11.93 14.03
CA ALA A 175 0.89 -11.44 14.88
C ALA A 175 1.47 -10.77 16.15
N GLY A 176 1.01 -9.55 16.44
CA GLY A 176 1.52 -8.72 17.54
C GLY A 176 2.80 -7.94 17.22
N LYS A 177 3.44 -8.19 16.06
CA LYS A 177 4.63 -7.45 15.61
C LYS A 177 4.28 -6.46 14.51
N THR A 178 3.82 -6.96 13.37
CA THR A 178 3.51 -6.16 12.18
C THR A 178 2.01 -6.11 11.86
N ILE A 179 1.21 -7.02 12.44
CA ILE A 179 -0.25 -7.03 12.34
C ILE A 179 -0.86 -7.29 13.72
N PRO A 180 -1.93 -6.58 14.12
CA PRO A 180 -2.64 -6.90 15.35
C PRO A 180 -3.22 -8.33 15.30
N PRO A 181 -3.09 -9.15 16.37
CA PRO A 181 -3.63 -10.51 16.38
C PRO A 181 -5.12 -10.58 16.07
N ARG A 182 -5.89 -9.60 16.56
CA ARG A 182 -7.33 -9.48 16.28
C ARG A 182 -7.62 -9.21 14.80
N GLY A 183 -6.86 -8.33 14.16
CA GLY A 183 -6.99 -8.05 12.72
C GLY A 183 -6.69 -9.27 11.86
N LEU A 184 -5.63 -10.02 12.20
CA LEU A 184 -5.32 -11.29 11.54
C LEU A 184 -6.46 -12.31 11.67
N ALA A 185 -6.99 -12.47 12.89
CA ALA A 185 -8.07 -13.41 13.16
C ALA A 185 -9.39 -13.01 12.48
N ALA A 186 -9.69 -11.71 12.39
CA ALA A 186 -10.91 -11.19 11.77
C ALA A 186 -10.88 -11.23 10.23
N ALA A 187 -9.72 -10.97 9.61
CA ALA A 187 -9.61 -10.92 8.15
C ALA A 187 -9.86 -12.28 7.48
N ARG A 188 -9.40 -13.38 8.10
CA ARG A 188 -9.51 -14.72 7.51
C ARG A 188 -10.95 -15.16 7.18
N PRO A 189 -11.91 -15.17 8.11
CA PRO A 189 -13.28 -15.57 7.79
C PRO A 189 -13.94 -14.65 6.76
N LEU A 190 -13.63 -13.34 6.75
CA LEU A 190 -14.16 -12.41 5.75
C LEU A 190 -13.70 -12.75 4.32
N ILE A 191 -12.42 -13.11 4.18
CA ILE A 191 -11.87 -13.55 2.89
C ILE A 191 -12.46 -14.90 2.47
N GLU A 192 -12.57 -15.86 3.38
CA GLU A 192 -13.16 -17.18 3.11
C GLU A 192 -14.64 -17.03 2.67
N GLU A 193 -15.44 -16.24 3.39
CA GLU A 193 -16.83 -15.94 3.04
C GLU A 193 -16.95 -15.23 1.68
N PHE A 194 -16.07 -14.26 1.41
CA PHE A 194 -16.04 -13.58 0.11
C PHE A 194 -15.80 -14.57 -1.03
N LEU A 195 -14.81 -15.46 -0.88
CA LEU A 195 -14.46 -16.46 -1.90
C LEU A 195 -15.56 -17.49 -2.12
N GLU A 196 -16.30 -17.86 -1.08
CA GLU A 196 -17.48 -18.72 -1.20
C GLU A 196 -18.61 -18.01 -1.95
N ARG A 197 -18.98 -16.81 -1.49
CA ARG A 197 -20.07 -16.02 -2.07
C ARG A 197 -19.80 -15.61 -3.51
N GLN A 198 -18.56 -15.29 -3.85
CA GLN A 198 -18.15 -14.81 -5.18
C GLN A 198 -17.56 -15.90 -6.07
N ALA A 199 -17.62 -17.17 -5.65
CA ALA A 199 -17.17 -18.30 -6.48
C ALA A 199 -17.81 -18.33 -7.88
N PRO A 200 -19.12 -18.06 -8.07
CA PRO A 200 -19.72 -18.02 -9.40
C PRO A 200 -19.10 -16.95 -10.30
N LEU A 201 -18.88 -15.74 -9.77
CA LEU A 201 -18.28 -14.63 -10.50
C LEU A 201 -16.83 -14.96 -10.91
N LEU A 202 -16.02 -15.46 -9.97
CA LEU A 202 -14.62 -15.79 -10.24
C LEU A 202 -14.49 -16.89 -11.32
N ARG A 203 -15.33 -17.94 -11.27
CA ARG A 203 -15.36 -18.98 -12.33
C ARG A 203 -15.82 -18.42 -13.67
N GLN A 204 -16.87 -17.61 -13.69
CA GLN A 204 -17.35 -16.98 -14.92
C GLN A 204 -16.26 -16.13 -15.56
N ARG A 205 -15.44 -15.45 -14.74
CA ARG A 205 -14.34 -14.63 -15.26
C ARG A 205 -13.21 -15.47 -15.88
N GLU A 206 -12.89 -16.60 -15.27
CA GLU A 206 -11.96 -17.58 -15.86
C GLU A 206 -12.50 -18.12 -17.19
N GLU A 207 -13.78 -18.52 -17.26
CA GLU A 207 -14.46 -19.01 -18.47
C GLU A 207 -14.48 -17.95 -19.59
N LYS A 208 -14.66 -16.67 -19.25
CA LYS A 208 -14.61 -15.53 -20.19
C LYS A 208 -13.19 -15.14 -20.60
N GLY A 209 -12.15 -15.79 -20.07
CA GLY A 209 -10.75 -15.54 -20.45
C GLY A 209 -10.14 -14.28 -19.84
N PHE A 210 -10.65 -13.80 -18.70
CA PHE A 210 -10.02 -12.70 -17.96
C PHE A 210 -8.79 -13.16 -17.18
N VAL A 211 -8.67 -14.45 -16.87
CA VAL A 211 -7.47 -15.05 -16.26
C VAL A 211 -6.42 -15.31 -17.33
N ARG A 212 -5.26 -14.67 -17.21
CA ARG A 212 -4.22 -14.64 -18.26
C ARG A 212 -2.83 -14.87 -17.67
N ASP A 213 -1.86 -15.24 -18.52
CA ASP A 213 -0.42 -15.25 -18.13
C ASP A 213 0.09 -13.80 -18.19
N LEU A 214 0.21 -13.14 -17.03
CA LEU A 214 0.46 -11.71 -16.90
C LEU A 214 1.84 -11.41 -16.29
N HIS A 215 2.08 -10.20 -15.78
CA HIS A 215 3.34 -9.79 -15.13
C HIS A 215 3.53 -10.47 -13.77
N GLY A 216 2.47 -10.54 -12.97
CA GLY A 216 2.44 -11.17 -11.65
C GLY A 216 2.94 -10.32 -10.48
N ASP A 217 3.78 -9.31 -10.75
CA ASP A 217 4.34 -8.37 -9.77
C ASP A 217 4.32 -6.90 -10.24
N LEU A 218 3.20 -6.44 -10.80
CA LEU A 218 3.10 -5.11 -11.39
C LEU A 218 2.83 -4.04 -10.30
N HIS A 219 3.88 -3.39 -9.81
CA HIS A 219 3.81 -2.22 -8.93
C HIS A 219 4.74 -1.10 -9.41
N SER A 220 4.70 0.09 -8.80
CA SER A 220 5.36 1.29 -9.36
C SER A 220 6.88 1.14 -9.53
N GLU A 221 7.57 0.44 -8.62
CA GLU A 221 9.01 0.14 -8.74
C GLU A 221 9.35 -0.72 -9.98
N HIS A 222 8.36 -1.32 -10.65
CA HIS A 222 8.51 -2.14 -11.86
C HIS A 222 8.00 -1.45 -13.13
N VAL A 223 7.70 -0.16 -13.04
CA VAL A 223 7.22 0.67 -14.17
C VAL A 223 8.22 1.79 -14.44
N CYS A 224 8.83 1.77 -15.62
CA CYS A 224 9.65 2.87 -16.11
C CYS A 224 8.92 3.61 -17.25
N LEU A 225 8.60 4.89 -17.02
CA LEU A 225 7.85 5.73 -17.95
C LEU A 225 8.74 6.31 -19.06
N THR A 226 9.45 5.46 -19.80
CA THR A 226 10.15 5.85 -21.04
C THR A 226 9.22 5.84 -22.25
N ASP A 227 9.74 6.12 -23.45
CA ASP A 227 9.06 5.87 -24.71
C ASP A 227 9.82 4.79 -25.51
N PRO A 228 9.25 3.58 -25.68
CA PRO A 228 8.00 3.09 -25.08
C PRO A 228 8.13 2.82 -23.57
N ILE A 229 7.00 2.71 -22.85
CA ILE A 229 6.96 2.31 -21.43
C ILE A 229 7.63 0.93 -21.28
N GLN A 230 8.42 0.76 -20.23
CA GLN A 230 9.03 -0.53 -19.88
C GLN A 230 8.44 -1.05 -18.58
N LEU A 231 7.85 -2.24 -18.61
CA LEU A 231 7.51 -3.00 -17.40
C LEU A 231 8.57 -4.10 -17.26
N TYR A 232 9.19 -4.20 -16.09
CA TYR A 232 10.32 -5.09 -15.87
C TYR A 232 10.16 -5.86 -14.56
N ASP A 233 10.94 -6.92 -14.40
CA ASP A 233 10.90 -7.84 -13.26
C ASP A 233 9.58 -8.64 -13.12
N CYS A 234 9.03 -9.09 -14.24
CA CYS A 234 7.96 -10.09 -14.31
C CYS A 234 8.42 -11.38 -13.63
N ILE A 235 7.58 -11.94 -12.75
CA ILE A 235 7.88 -13.16 -11.96
C ILE A 235 8.24 -14.31 -12.88
N GLU A 236 9.47 -14.80 -12.85
CA GLU A 236 9.94 -15.91 -13.67
C GLU A 236 9.86 -17.27 -12.97
N PHE A 237 9.96 -17.26 -11.64
CA PHE A 237 10.21 -18.47 -10.85
C PHE A 237 8.97 -19.29 -10.51
N ASN A 238 7.79 -18.66 -10.50
CA ASN A 238 6.55 -19.36 -10.19
C ASN A 238 5.41 -18.90 -11.10
N ARG A 239 5.04 -19.76 -12.05
CA ARG A 239 3.98 -19.50 -13.01
C ARG A 239 2.63 -19.22 -12.32
N ARG A 240 2.35 -19.81 -11.15
CA ARG A 240 1.11 -19.61 -10.40
C ARG A 240 0.88 -18.13 -10.04
N PHE A 241 1.94 -17.36 -9.82
CA PHE A 241 1.82 -15.94 -9.46
C PHE A 241 1.62 -15.02 -10.68
N ARG A 242 1.96 -15.49 -11.88
CA ARG A 242 1.69 -14.77 -13.15
C ARG A 242 0.30 -15.04 -13.69
N ILE A 243 -0.24 -16.23 -13.44
CA ILE A 243 -1.59 -16.60 -13.89
C ILE A 243 -2.59 -15.98 -12.94
N SER A 244 -3.30 -14.96 -13.41
CA SER A 244 -4.29 -14.25 -12.61
C SER A 244 -5.27 -13.49 -13.49
N ASP A 245 -6.40 -13.10 -12.91
CA ASP A 245 -7.33 -12.15 -13.52
C ASP A 245 -6.64 -10.80 -13.82
N ILE A 246 -6.95 -10.17 -14.96
CA ILE A 246 -6.46 -8.83 -15.32
C ILE A 246 -6.77 -7.77 -14.24
N LEU A 247 -7.86 -7.93 -13.49
CA LEU A 247 -8.19 -7.05 -12.37
C LEU A 247 -7.23 -7.25 -11.19
N SER A 248 -6.70 -8.46 -10.99
CA SER A 248 -5.70 -8.75 -9.96
C SER A 248 -4.36 -8.10 -10.26
N GLU A 249 -3.95 -8.08 -11.53
CA GLU A 249 -2.74 -7.36 -11.97
C GLU A 249 -2.92 -5.84 -11.83
N LEU A 250 -4.04 -5.30 -12.32
CA LEU A 250 -4.35 -3.87 -12.18
C LEU A 250 -4.39 -3.44 -10.70
N ALA A 251 -5.09 -4.22 -9.86
CA ALA A 251 -5.23 -3.96 -8.44
C ALA A 251 -3.89 -3.88 -7.69
N PHE A 252 -2.84 -4.56 -8.16
CA PHE A 252 -1.53 -4.46 -7.55
C PHE A 252 -0.97 -3.04 -7.70
N LEU A 253 -0.97 -2.50 -8.93
CA LEU A 253 -0.50 -1.14 -9.17
C LEU A 253 -1.38 -0.11 -8.45
N LEU A 254 -2.71 -0.30 -8.46
CA LEU A 254 -3.62 0.61 -7.74
C LEU A 254 -3.36 0.63 -6.23
N MET A 255 -3.22 -0.54 -5.60
CA MET A 255 -2.87 -0.65 -4.19
C MET A 255 -1.54 0.05 -3.89
N ASP A 256 -0.53 -0.11 -4.76
CA ASP A 256 0.77 0.52 -4.56
C ASP A 256 0.73 2.06 -4.71
N LEU A 257 -0.07 2.58 -5.64
CA LEU A 257 -0.35 4.02 -5.75
C LEU A 257 -1.03 4.55 -4.48
N GLU A 258 -2.02 3.83 -3.96
CA GLU A 258 -2.71 4.21 -2.71
C GLU A 258 -1.79 4.14 -1.49
N PHE A 259 -0.93 3.12 -1.40
CA PHE A 259 0.10 3.00 -0.38
C PHE A 259 1.04 4.23 -0.38
N ARG A 260 1.33 4.76 -1.57
CA ARG A 260 2.13 5.98 -1.80
C ARG A 260 1.32 7.28 -1.71
N ARG A 261 0.11 7.24 -1.16
CA ARG A 261 -0.80 8.40 -1.00
C ARG A 261 -1.27 9.04 -2.31
N ARG A 262 -1.22 8.30 -3.42
CA ARG A 262 -1.65 8.76 -4.75
C ARG A 262 -2.93 8.08 -5.24
N ARG A 263 -3.97 8.11 -4.40
CA ARG A 263 -5.30 7.60 -4.76
C ARG A 263 -5.93 8.41 -5.90
N ASP A 264 -5.52 9.67 -6.09
CA ASP A 264 -5.80 10.49 -7.26
C ASP A 264 -5.28 9.85 -8.56
N LEU A 265 -4.02 9.39 -8.57
CA LEU A 265 -3.41 8.72 -9.73
C LEU A 265 -4.05 7.35 -9.98
N ALA A 266 -4.37 6.61 -8.91
CA ALA A 266 -5.11 5.35 -9.03
C ALA A 266 -6.48 5.54 -9.70
N ALA A 267 -7.20 6.60 -9.33
CA ALA A 267 -8.49 6.94 -9.94
C ALA A 267 -8.35 7.31 -11.43
N VAL A 268 -7.33 8.08 -11.81
CA VAL A 268 -7.03 8.39 -13.23
C VAL A 268 -6.71 7.13 -14.03
N LEU A 269 -5.88 6.24 -13.46
CA LEU A 269 -5.47 4.98 -14.07
C LEU A 269 -6.69 4.07 -14.32
N VAL A 270 -7.53 3.83 -13.31
CA VAL A 270 -8.75 3.00 -13.43
C VAL A 270 -9.72 3.59 -14.45
N LYS A 271 -9.98 4.90 -14.35
CA LYS A 271 -10.91 5.62 -15.23
C LYS A 271 -10.52 5.49 -16.69
N ASN A 272 -9.23 5.54 -17.02
CA ASN A 272 -8.75 5.43 -18.38
C ASN A 272 -8.56 3.97 -18.82
N TYR A 273 -8.18 3.07 -17.92
CA TYR A 273 -8.02 1.64 -18.25
C TYR A 273 -9.35 1.05 -18.73
N ARG A 274 -10.45 1.29 -18.01
CA ARG A 274 -11.80 0.83 -18.39
C ARG A 274 -12.31 1.40 -19.73
N ARG A 275 -11.75 2.51 -20.23
CA ARG A 275 -12.09 3.06 -21.55
C ARG A 275 -11.45 2.28 -22.68
N HIS A 276 -10.37 1.57 -22.40
CA HIS A 276 -9.56 0.90 -23.41
C HIS A 276 -9.72 -0.61 -23.41
N ILE A 277 -10.33 -1.23 -22.41
CA ILE A 277 -10.55 -2.68 -22.38
C ILE A 277 -11.86 -3.01 -21.69
N ASP A 278 -12.58 -3.99 -22.25
CA ASP A 278 -13.64 -4.66 -21.52
C ASP A 278 -13.01 -5.52 -20.44
N TRP A 279 -13.19 -5.11 -19.19
CA TRP A 279 -12.71 -5.83 -18.01
C TRP A 279 -13.77 -6.73 -17.36
N GLY A 280 -14.94 -6.87 -17.98
CA GLY A 280 -16.06 -7.68 -17.52
C GLY A 280 -16.78 -7.16 -16.29
N ASP A 281 -17.78 -7.92 -15.85
CA ASP A 281 -18.60 -7.62 -14.68
C ASP A 281 -17.84 -7.81 -13.37
N GLY A 282 -18.29 -7.13 -12.32
CA GLY A 282 -17.80 -7.32 -10.95
C GLY A 282 -16.49 -6.59 -10.62
N ALA A 283 -16.01 -5.68 -11.48
CA ALA A 283 -14.78 -4.93 -11.23
C ALA A 283 -14.78 -4.14 -9.92
N ASP A 284 -15.87 -3.43 -9.62
CA ASP A 284 -16.01 -2.64 -8.38
C ASP A 284 -15.95 -3.49 -7.11
N LEU A 285 -16.27 -4.79 -7.22
CA LEU A 285 -16.20 -5.75 -6.11
C LEU A 285 -14.83 -6.44 -6.03
N LEU A 286 -14.27 -6.84 -7.17
CA LEU A 286 -13.05 -7.64 -7.23
C LEU A 286 -11.77 -6.80 -7.12
N ILE A 287 -11.77 -5.54 -7.57
CA ILE A 287 -10.60 -4.66 -7.44
C ILE A 287 -10.24 -4.48 -5.95
N PRO A 288 -11.13 -4.05 -5.04
CA PRO A 288 -10.80 -3.93 -3.63
C PRO A 288 -10.36 -5.26 -2.99
N PHE A 289 -10.99 -6.38 -3.38
CA PHE A 289 -10.59 -7.71 -2.92
C PHE A 289 -9.15 -8.05 -3.34
N TYR A 290 -8.78 -7.79 -4.60
CA TYR A 290 -7.42 -8.03 -5.06
C TYR A 290 -6.43 -7.00 -4.50
N GLN A 291 -6.84 -5.74 -4.26
CA GLN A 291 -6.00 -4.76 -3.56
C GLN A 291 -5.71 -5.24 -2.13
N ALA A 292 -6.70 -5.79 -1.41
CA ALA A 292 -6.52 -6.42 -0.10
C ALA A 292 -5.52 -7.57 -0.17
N TYR A 293 -5.66 -8.45 -1.17
CA TYR A 293 -4.72 -9.55 -1.41
C TYR A 293 -3.29 -9.05 -1.63
N ARG A 294 -3.10 -8.05 -2.50
CA ARG A 294 -1.76 -7.53 -2.85
C ARG A 294 -1.13 -6.77 -1.68
N ALA A 295 -1.90 -5.96 -0.97
CA ALA A 295 -1.46 -5.30 0.26
C ALA A 295 -1.02 -6.34 1.30
N TRP A 296 -1.78 -7.43 1.47
CA TRP A 296 -1.41 -8.53 2.37
C TRP A 296 -0.09 -9.20 1.96
N VAL A 297 0.10 -9.47 0.67
CA VAL A 297 1.35 -10.04 0.14
C VAL A 297 2.54 -9.11 0.46
N ARG A 298 2.40 -7.80 0.24
CA ARG A 298 3.47 -6.84 0.55
C ARG A 298 3.74 -6.74 2.05
N GLY A 299 2.70 -6.74 2.90
CA GLY A 299 2.84 -6.77 4.35
C GLY A 299 3.59 -8.03 4.83
N LYS A 300 3.23 -9.19 4.29
CA LYS A 300 3.88 -10.48 4.56
C LYS A 300 5.35 -10.48 4.13
N VAL A 301 5.66 -10.10 2.88
CA VAL A 301 7.04 -10.08 2.37
C VAL A 301 7.90 -9.10 3.16
N THR A 302 7.37 -7.92 3.49
CA THR A 302 8.07 -6.95 4.34
C THR A 302 8.32 -7.51 5.75
N SER A 303 7.38 -8.28 6.30
CA SER A 303 7.55 -8.95 7.60
C SER A 303 8.60 -10.08 7.55
N LEU A 304 8.69 -10.82 6.44
CA LEU A 304 9.75 -11.82 6.23
C LEU A 304 11.13 -11.17 6.12
N ALA A 305 11.24 -10.00 5.48
CA ALA A 305 12.47 -9.22 5.43
C ALA A 305 12.84 -8.71 6.84
N LEU A 306 11.87 -8.17 7.59
CA LEU A 306 12.05 -7.77 8.99
C LEU A 306 12.62 -8.89 9.86
N ALA A 307 12.20 -10.14 9.64
CA ALA A 307 12.67 -11.30 10.41
C ALA A 307 14.17 -11.61 10.24
N GLN A 308 14.82 -11.02 9.24
CA GLN A 308 16.24 -11.19 8.97
C GLN A 308 17.11 -10.20 9.77
N HIS A 309 16.50 -9.31 10.57
CA HIS A 309 17.19 -8.21 11.26
C HIS A 309 16.81 -8.21 12.75
N GLY A 310 17.75 -7.87 13.61
CA GLY A 310 17.53 -7.65 15.04
C GLY A 310 16.74 -6.35 15.33
N PRO A 311 16.02 -6.27 16.47
CA PRO A 311 15.26 -5.07 16.85
C PRO A 311 16.07 -3.76 16.95
N ASP A 312 17.37 -3.88 17.23
CA ASP A 312 18.27 -2.73 17.39
C ASP A 312 18.90 -2.29 16.06
N GLU A 313 18.65 -3.01 14.97
CA GLU A 313 19.14 -2.66 13.64
C GLU A 313 18.24 -1.57 13.02
N GLU A 314 18.88 -0.57 12.39
CA GLU A 314 18.18 0.58 11.79
C GLU A 314 17.01 0.20 10.85
N PRO A 315 17.11 -0.83 9.98
CA PRO A 315 16.00 -1.16 9.10
C PRO A 315 14.82 -1.82 9.82
N TYR A 316 14.97 -2.29 11.07
CA TYR A 316 13.90 -2.97 11.80
C TYR A 316 12.67 -2.09 11.99
N GLY A 317 12.83 -0.87 12.51
CA GLY A 317 11.72 0.05 12.72
C GLY A 317 11.03 0.44 11.40
N ILE A 318 11.82 0.71 10.36
CA ILE A 318 11.32 1.08 9.02
C ILE A 318 10.51 -0.07 8.40
N LEU A 319 11.04 -1.29 8.43
CA LEU A 319 10.36 -2.47 7.88
C LEU A 319 9.10 -2.82 8.69
N GLN A 320 9.15 -2.69 10.02
CA GLN A 320 7.98 -2.91 10.87
C GLN A 320 6.87 -1.92 10.54
N GLN A 321 7.20 -0.64 10.44
CA GLN A 321 6.24 0.40 10.07
C GLN A 321 5.65 0.17 8.67
N ARG A 322 6.51 -0.12 7.68
CA ARG A 322 6.10 -0.39 6.30
C ARG A 322 5.17 -1.61 6.23
N ALA A 323 5.47 -2.67 6.98
CA ALA A 323 4.61 -3.86 7.06
C ALA A 323 3.24 -3.54 7.70
N ARG A 324 3.22 -2.79 8.81
CA ARG A 324 1.98 -2.33 9.46
C ARG A 324 1.11 -1.54 8.49
N ARG A 325 1.69 -0.59 7.74
CA ARG A 325 0.96 0.19 6.74
C ARG A 325 0.33 -0.67 5.65
N TYR A 326 1.05 -1.68 5.15
CA TYR A 326 0.48 -2.62 4.17
C TYR A 326 -0.67 -3.44 4.75
N PHE A 327 -0.55 -3.94 5.98
CA PHE A 327 -1.66 -4.66 6.63
C PHE A 327 -2.85 -3.73 6.94
N ASN A 328 -2.60 -2.48 7.32
CA ASN A 328 -3.65 -1.49 7.51
C ASN A 328 -4.39 -1.22 6.21
N LEU A 329 -3.67 -1.07 5.10
CA LEU A 329 -4.28 -0.91 3.78
C LEU A 329 -5.10 -2.17 3.40
N ALA A 330 -4.54 -3.36 3.64
CA ALA A 330 -5.23 -4.62 3.38
C ALA A 330 -6.55 -4.75 4.18
N MET A 331 -6.51 -4.45 5.48
CA MET A 331 -7.69 -4.45 6.34
C MET A 331 -8.68 -3.35 5.94
N GLY A 332 -8.19 -2.16 5.55
CA GLY A 332 -9.01 -1.04 5.13
C GLY A 332 -9.91 -1.35 3.94
N TYR A 333 -9.44 -2.15 2.97
CA TYR A 333 -10.27 -2.63 1.86
C TYR A 333 -11.36 -3.63 2.26
N LEU A 334 -11.25 -4.25 3.43
CA LEU A 334 -12.21 -5.24 3.94
C LEU A 334 -13.27 -4.63 4.86
N ILE A 335 -13.11 -3.36 5.25
CA ILE A 335 -14.01 -2.70 6.19
C ILE A 335 -15.33 -2.37 5.49
N PRO A 336 -16.47 -2.71 6.11
CA PRO A 336 -17.76 -2.31 5.58
C PRO A 336 -17.96 -0.81 5.65
N GLN A 337 -19.00 -0.33 4.98
CA GLN A 337 -19.39 1.07 5.10
C GLN A 337 -19.55 1.48 6.57
N THR A 338 -18.83 2.52 7.01
CA THR A 338 -18.70 2.89 8.43
C THR A 338 -18.57 4.41 8.59
N LEU A 339 -19.03 4.93 9.73
CA LEU A 339 -18.76 6.28 10.21
C LEU A 339 -17.77 6.22 11.40
N ILE A 340 -16.61 6.87 11.26
CA ILE A 340 -15.62 7.02 12.34
C ILE A 340 -15.64 8.46 12.84
N LEU A 341 -15.65 8.63 14.16
CA LEU A 341 -15.53 9.91 14.84
C LEU A 341 -14.24 9.88 15.67
N THR A 342 -13.27 10.76 15.41
CA THR A 342 -12.16 10.94 16.36
C THR A 342 -12.66 11.75 17.54
N CYS A 343 -12.17 11.53 18.75
CA CYS A 343 -12.58 12.28 19.94
C CYS A 343 -11.38 12.49 20.86
N GLY A 344 -11.28 13.65 21.52
CA GLY A 344 -10.20 13.93 22.47
C GLY A 344 -9.70 15.36 22.43
N LEU A 345 -8.80 15.68 23.35
CA LEU A 345 -8.24 17.03 23.53
C LEU A 345 -7.38 17.48 22.34
N MET A 346 -7.19 18.79 22.22
CA MET A 346 -6.21 19.36 21.28
C MET A 346 -4.81 18.83 21.58
N GLY A 347 -4.02 18.60 20.53
CA GLY A 347 -2.70 17.96 20.66
C GLY A 347 -2.74 16.42 20.79
N ALA A 348 -3.91 15.79 20.98
CA ALA A 348 -4.04 14.33 21.14
C ALA A 348 -3.76 13.51 19.86
N GLY A 349 -3.40 14.16 18.73
CA GLY A 349 -3.05 13.46 17.50
C GLY A 349 -4.24 13.04 16.61
N LYS A 350 -5.45 13.56 16.86
CA LYS A 350 -6.68 13.22 16.12
C LYS A 350 -6.54 13.39 14.60
N SER A 351 -6.02 14.54 14.15
CA SER A 351 -5.86 14.81 12.72
C SER A 351 -4.83 13.93 12.04
N VAL A 352 -3.75 13.57 12.75
CA VAL A 352 -2.75 12.62 12.25
C VAL A 352 -3.37 11.23 12.13
N LEU A 353 -4.06 10.74 13.16
CA LEU A 353 -4.78 9.46 13.11
C LEU A 353 -5.86 9.45 12.03
N GLY A 354 -6.62 10.54 11.89
CA GLY A 354 -7.66 10.69 10.88
C GLY A 354 -7.11 10.62 9.46
N ALA A 355 -5.99 11.30 9.19
CA ALA A 355 -5.32 11.24 7.90
C ALA A 355 -4.81 9.84 7.57
N GLU A 356 -4.20 9.15 8.55
CA GLU A 356 -3.69 7.80 8.37
C GLU A 356 -4.82 6.77 8.17
N LEU A 357 -5.92 6.87 8.92
CA LEU A 357 -7.11 6.06 8.73
C LEU A 357 -7.74 6.30 7.35
N ALA A 358 -7.92 7.55 6.93
CA ALA A 358 -8.49 7.88 5.63
C ALA A 358 -7.63 7.33 4.49
N ALA A 359 -6.31 7.42 4.62
CA ALA A 359 -5.41 6.91 3.62
C ALA A 359 -5.41 5.36 3.59
N ALA A 360 -5.53 4.67 4.73
CA ALA A 360 -5.66 3.22 4.79
C ALA A 360 -7.02 2.70 4.27
N THR A 361 -8.09 3.51 4.31
CA THR A 361 -9.46 3.02 4.08
C THR A 361 -10.18 3.59 2.85
N GLY A 362 -9.78 4.77 2.34
CA GLY A 362 -10.58 5.44 1.31
C GLY A 362 -11.65 6.37 1.85
N MET A 363 -11.78 6.48 3.16
CA MET A 363 -12.83 7.27 3.79
C MET A 363 -12.73 8.76 3.44
N LEU A 364 -13.90 9.37 3.24
CA LEU A 364 -14.03 10.81 3.17
C LEU A 364 -13.62 11.41 4.53
N HIS A 365 -12.54 12.18 4.55
CA HIS A 365 -12.03 12.83 5.77
C HIS A 365 -12.58 14.24 5.92
N LEU A 366 -13.54 14.41 6.81
CA LEU A 366 -14.15 15.70 7.15
C LEU A 366 -13.50 16.27 8.41
N ARG A 367 -12.89 17.45 8.32
CA ARG A 367 -12.20 18.12 9.44
C ARG A 367 -13.01 19.30 9.96
N SER A 368 -13.23 19.34 11.27
CA SER A 368 -13.98 20.43 11.91
C SER A 368 -13.31 21.80 11.76
N ASP A 369 -11.98 21.89 11.85
CA ASP A 369 -11.27 23.15 11.67
C ASP A 369 -11.43 23.71 10.25
N ALA A 370 -11.35 22.85 9.22
CA ALA A 370 -11.60 23.25 7.83
C ALA A 370 -13.07 23.68 7.61
N GLN A 371 -14.02 22.91 8.15
CA GLN A 371 -15.45 23.24 8.05
C GLN A 371 -15.82 24.54 8.75
N ARG A 372 -15.20 24.82 9.90
CA ARG A 372 -15.41 26.04 10.66
C ARG A 372 -14.93 27.27 9.89
N LYS A 373 -13.76 27.19 9.26
CA LYS A 373 -13.20 28.26 8.41
C LYS A 373 -14.08 28.51 7.19
N GLU A 374 -14.53 27.45 6.52
CA GLU A 374 -15.48 27.54 5.40
C GLU A 374 -16.76 28.28 5.79
N LEU A 375 -17.36 27.98 6.95
CA LEU A 375 -18.57 28.68 7.43
C LEU A 375 -18.33 30.15 7.77
N ALA A 376 -17.11 30.50 8.19
CA ALA A 376 -16.71 31.87 8.48
C ALA A 376 -16.29 32.66 7.22
N GLY A 377 -16.30 32.05 6.03
CA GLY A 377 -15.80 32.67 4.79
C GLY A 377 -14.27 32.83 4.77
N ILE A 378 -13.56 32.06 5.58
CA ILE A 378 -12.10 32.07 5.73
C ILE A 378 -11.52 30.91 4.91
N ASP A 379 -10.36 31.13 4.27
CA ASP A 379 -9.63 30.07 3.58
C ASP A 379 -9.34 28.91 4.57
N PRO A 380 -9.78 27.67 4.29
CA PRO A 380 -9.54 26.51 5.15
C PRO A 380 -8.08 26.28 5.54
N GLN A 381 -7.10 26.77 4.75
CA GLN A 381 -5.67 26.65 5.07
C GLN A 381 -5.13 27.77 5.97
N SER A 382 -5.86 28.87 6.11
CA SER A 382 -5.40 30.04 6.88
C SER A 382 -5.57 29.84 8.39
N ARG A 383 -4.64 30.35 9.21
CA ARG A 383 -4.69 30.26 10.68
C ARG A 383 -5.51 31.40 11.28
N VAL A 384 -6.29 31.09 12.30
CA VAL A 384 -7.10 32.07 13.05
C VAL A 384 -6.68 32.07 14.52
N ARG A 385 -6.40 33.26 15.10
CA ARG A 385 -5.95 33.42 16.49
C ARG A 385 -7.07 33.87 17.43
N ASP A 386 -8.20 33.18 17.39
CA ASP A 386 -9.33 33.45 18.30
C ASP A 386 -9.16 32.72 19.64
N ASP A 387 -9.56 33.37 20.74
CA ASP A 387 -9.57 32.78 22.08
C ASP A 387 -10.56 31.61 22.22
N PHE A 388 -10.36 30.75 23.23
CA PHE A 388 -11.23 29.58 23.45
C PHE A 388 -12.69 30.02 23.68
N GLY A 389 -13.60 29.50 22.85
CA GLY A 389 -15.02 29.82 22.96
C GLY A 389 -15.42 31.17 22.39
N GLN A 390 -14.53 31.86 21.66
CA GLN A 390 -14.80 33.16 21.04
C GLN A 390 -14.65 33.10 19.51
N GLY A 391 -15.16 34.10 18.82
CA GLY A 391 -15.07 34.21 17.36
C GLY A 391 -15.59 32.96 16.65
N ILE A 392 -14.76 32.37 15.78
CA ILE A 392 -15.14 31.14 15.06
C ILE A 392 -15.29 29.92 15.99
N TYR A 393 -14.78 29.99 17.23
CA TYR A 393 -14.91 28.96 18.25
C TYR A 393 -16.04 29.21 19.24
N GLY A 394 -16.87 30.23 19.03
CA GLY A 394 -18.09 30.50 19.80
C GLY A 394 -19.05 29.30 19.85
N ALA A 395 -19.93 29.27 20.84
CA ALA A 395 -20.88 28.17 21.03
C ALA A 395 -21.79 27.96 19.79
N ASP A 396 -22.37 29.05 19.26
CA ASP A 396 -23.25 29.01 18.09
C ASP A 396 -22.50 28.55 16.83
N MET A 397 -21.27 29.04 16.62
CA MET A 397 -20.44 28.63 15.49
C MET A 397 -19.99 27.16 15.62
N THR A 398 -19.70 26.71 16.84
CA THR A 398 -19.37 25.31 17.11
C THR A 398 -20.55 24.40 16.78
N ASP A 399 -21.75 24.75 17.22
CA ASP A 399 -22.97 24.00 16.91
C ASP A 399 -23.26 23.99 15.40
N ALA A 400 -23.14 25.14 14.72
CA ALA A 400 -23.27 25.23 13.27
C ALA A 400 -22.25 24.36 12.52
N THR A 401 -20.99 24.31 13.00
CA THR A 401 -19.93 23.47 12.44
C THR A 401 -20.28 22.00 12.52
N TYR A 402 -20.74 21.51 13.68
CA TYR A 402 -21.12 20.10 13.84
C TYR A 402 -22.35 19.73 13.00
N LEU A 403 -23.34 20.62 12.88
CA LEU A 403 -24.50 20.41 12.02
C LEU A 403 -24.10 20.33 10.53
N ALA A 404 -23.21 21.21 10.07
CA ALA A 404 -22.69 21.18 8.70
C ALA A 404 -21.89 19.90 8.41
N LEU A 405 -21.03 19.47 9.34
CA LEU A 405 -20.31 18.19 9.25
C LEU A 405 -21.27 17.00 9.19
N ALA A 406 -22.29 16.99 10.04
CA ALA A 406 -23.29 15.92 10.07
C ALA A 406 -24.02 15.82 8.73
N GLU A 407 -24.40 16.95 8.13
CA GLU A 407 -25.09 16.95 6.83
C GLU A 407 -24.18 16.50 5.68
N LYS A 408 -22.89 16.87 5.69
CA LYS A 408 -21.91 16.35 4.71
C LYS A 408 -21.70 14.84 4.89
N ALA A 409 -21.51 14.38 6.13
CA ALA A 409 -21.34 12.96 6.45
C ALA A 409 -22.56 12.13 6.04
N ARG A 410 -23.78 12.60 6.36
CA ARG A 410 -25.03 11.92 6.01
C ARG A 410 -25.20 11.73 4.50
N ARG A 411 -24.86 12.75 3.71
CA ARG A 411 -24.92 12.66 2.23
C ARG A 411 -23.94 11.65 1.66
N ALA A 412 -22.69 11.64 2.14
CA ALA A 412 -21.67 10.67 1.72
C ALA A 412 -22.02 9.23 2.14
N LEU A 413 -22.56 9.05 3.36
CA LEU A 413 -23.02 7.73 3.79
C LEU A 413 -24.23 7.25 2.96
N ALA A 414 -25.12 8.15 2.55
CA ALA A 414 -26.22 7.79 1.66
C ALA A 414 -25.76 7.39 0.25
N SER A 415 -24.59 7.86 -0.23
CA SER A 415 -24.00 7.45 -1.52
C SER A 415 -23.19 6.14 -1.44
N GLY A 416 -23.09 5.52 -0.26
CA GLY A 416 -22.34 4.28 -0.06
C GLY A 416 -20.89 4.49 0.41
N GLU A 417 -20.45 5.72 0.65
CA GLU A 417 -19.11 6.04 1.13
C GLU A 417 -18.99 5.84 2.64
N SER A 418 -17.79 5.49 3.11
CA SER A 418 -17.43 5.56 4.52
C SER A 418 -16.87 6.94 4.86
N VAL A 419 -17.12 7.42 6.07
CA VAL A 419 -16.78 8.80 6.48
C VAL A 419 -15.99 8.80 7.77
N LEU A 420 -14.94 9.62 7.82
CA LEU A 420 -14.20 9.94 9.04
C LEU A 420 -14.41 11.42 9.40
N VAL A 421 -14.91 11.69 10.59
CA VAL A 421 -15.09 13.04 11.12
C VAL A 421 -14.03 13.33 12.17
N ASP A 422 -13.12 14.24 11.84
CA ASP A 422 -12.03 14.71 12.69
C ASP A 422 -12.44 15.98 13.44
N ALA A 423 -12.80 15.80 14.72
CA ALA A 423 -13.15 16.89 15.62
C ALA A 423 -12.81 16.54 17.08
N SER A 424 -12.90 17.53 17.98
CA SER A 424 -12.69 17.29 19.41
C SER A 424 -13.78 16.42 20.04
N PHE A 425 -15.01 16.54 19.53
CA PHE A 425 -16.22 15.92 20.08
C PHE A 425 -16.33 16.09 21.59
N GLY A 426 -16.02 17.27 22.12
CA GLY A 426 -15.95 17.53 23.56
C GLY A 426 -17.29 17.53 24.30
N LYS A 427 -18.43 17.50 23.59
CA LYS A 427 -19.78 17.53 24.17
C LYS A 427 -20.59 16.30 23.73
N ASN A 428 -21.35 15.71 24.64
CA ASN A 428 -22.24 14.56 24.37
C ASN A 428 -23.25 14.88 23.27
N ARG A 429 -23.87 16.06 23.32
CA ARG A 429 -24.84 16.50 22.30
C ARG A 429 -24.27 16.47 20.87
N HIS A 430 -22.97 16.74 20.69
CA HIS A 430 -22.33 16.67 19.37
C HIS A 430 -22.08 15.24 18.93
N ARG A 431 -21.71 14.34 19.85
CA ARG A 431 -21.53 12.90 19.58
C ARG A 431 -22.87 12.25 19.19
N GLU A 432 -23.94 12.59 19.90
CA GLU A 432 -25.29 12.06 19.69
C GLU A 432 -25.87 12.36 18.30
N ILE A 433 -25.55 13.51 17.70
CA ILE A 433 -25.98 13.86 16.34
C ILE A 433 -25.56 12.76 15.36
N PHE A 434 -24.29 12.35 15.41
CA PHE A 434 -23.70 11.38 14.49
C PHE A 434 -24.15 9.95 14.79
N GLN A 435 -24.24 9.60 16.08
CA GLN A 435 -24.77 8.29 16.50
C GLN A 435 -26.23 8.10 16.05
N ARG A 436 -27.06 9.15 16.15
CA ARG A 436 -28.47 9.09 15.76
C ARG A 436 -28.65 8.83 14.28
N PHE A 437 -28.02 9.63 13.40
CA PHE A 437 -28.20 9.41 11.96
C PHE A 437 -27.46 8.16 11.46
N GLY A 438 -26.33 7.78 12.09
CA GLY A 438 -25.66 6.52 11.76
C GLY A 438 -26.56 5.32 12.01
N SER A 439 -27.24 5.29 13.16
CA SER A 439 -28.26 4.28 13.49
C SER A 439 -29.44 4.29 12.49
N GLN A 440 -29.95 5.47 12.13
CA GLN A 440 -31.03 5.61 11.14
C GLN A 440 -30.65 5.09 9.74
N LEU A 441 -29.39 5.22 9.34
CA LEU A 441 -28.87 4.71 8.08
C LEU A 441 -28.44 3.24 8.14
N GLY A 442 -28.48 2.61 9.32
CA GLY A 442 -27.96 1.26 9.53
C GLY A 442 -26.43 1.16 9.37
N VAL A 443 -25.71 2.28 9.49
CA VAL A 443 -24.26 2.34 9.35
C VAL A 443 -23.60 2.29 10.73
N PRO A 444 -22.63 1.38 10.96
CA PRO A 444 -21.85 1.37 12.19
C PRO A 444 -21.17 2.71 12.48
N VAL A 445 -21.26 3.15 13.74
CA VAL A 445 -20.58 4.36 14.22
C VAL A 445 -19.53 3.95 15.24
N LEU A 446 -18.27 4.32 14.99
CA LEU A 446 -17.16 4.10 15.91
C LEU A 446 -16.60 5.45 16.39
N LEU A 447 -16.53 5.64 17.70
CA LEU A 447 -15.87 6.76 18.36
C LEU A 447 -14.47 6.35 18.81
N ALA A 448 -13.44 6.81 18.09
CA ALA A 448 -12.05 6.65 18.50
C ALA A 448 -11.68 7.75 19.49
N HIS A 449 -11.62 7.42 20.78
CA HIS A 449 -11.26 8.35 21.86
C HIS A 449 -9.75 8.31 22.13
N LEU A 450 -9.06 9.36 21.69
CA LEU A 450 -7.61 9.49 21.83
C LEU A 450 -7.26 10.15 23.17
N HIS A 451 -6.35 9.50 23.88
CA HIS A 451 -5.71 10.02 25.08
C HIS A 451 -4.18 9.89 24.95
N CYS A 452 -3.43 10.70 25.67
CA CYS A 452 -2.00 10.50 25.93
C CYS A 452 -1.60 11.30 27.17
N ASN A 453 -0.39 11.07 27.65
CA ASN A 453 0.19 11.84 28.74
C ASN A 453 0.19 13.35 28.39
N GLU A 454 -0.15 14.18 29.37
CA GLU A 454 -0.20 15.64 29.23
C GLU A 454 1.13 16.23 28.73
N ASP A 455 2.27 15.66 29.13
CA ASP A 455 3.58 16.11 28.64
C ASP A 455 3.75 15.90 27.13
N ILE A 456 3.16 14.83 26.58
CA ILE A 456 3.15 14.55 25.14
C ILE A 456 2.24 15.57 24.43
N LEU A 457 1.06 15.87 24.98
CA LEU A 457 0.14 16.89 24.45
C LEU A 457 0.84 18.24 24.35
N ARG A 458 1.49 18.69 25.45
CA ARG A 458 2.19 19.97 25.50
C ARG A 458 3.33 20.04 24.49
N LYS A 459 4.15 18.99 24.38
CA LYS A 459 5.24 18.92 23.40
C LYS A 459 4.72 19.02 21.96
N ARG A 460 3.63 18.32 21.63
CA ARG A 460 3.02 18.35 20.29
C ARG A 460 2.46 19.72 19.93
N LEU A 461 1.79 20.38 20.88
CA LEU A 461 1.25 21.73 20.66
C LEU A 461 2.35 22.76 20.40
N ARG A 462 3.44 22.73 21.18
CA ARG A 462 4.61 23.59 20.95
C ARG A 462 5.23 23.37 19.56
N HIS A 463 5.48 22.11 19.21
CA HIS A 463 6.06 21.79 17.90
C HIS A 463 5.18 22.27 16.74
N ARG A 464 3.86 22.18 16.86
CA ARG A 464 2.90 22.67 15.85
C ARG A 464 2.88 24.19 15.73
N GLU A 465 3.02 24.90 16.85
CA GLU A 465 3.15 26.35 16.87
C GLU A 465 4.41 26.78 16.11
N ASP A 466 5.52 26.06 16.33
CA ASP A 466 6.82 26.30 15.68
C ASP A 466 6.81 26.01 14.17
N THR A 467 6.17 24.91 13.71
CA THR A 467 6.26 24.49 12.30
C THR A 467 5.31 25.19 11.35
N GLY A 468 4.15 25.67 11.80
CA GLY A 468 3.24 26.40 10.91
C GLY A 468 2.30 25.54 10.03
N GLU A 469 2.50 24.21 9.97
CA GLU A 469 1.99 23.38 8.86
C GLU A 469 0.57 22.77 9.03
N ASP A 470 -0.03 22.83 10.22
CA ASP A 470 -1.37 22.25 10.46
C ASP A 470 -2.49 23.32 10.39
N ILE A 471 -3.62 22.94 9.78
CA ILE A 471 -4.88 23.70 9.71
C ILE A 471 -5.50 23.93 11.09
N SER A 472 -5.16 23.10 12.09
CA SER A 472 -5.74 23.19 13.42
C SER A 472 -5.23 24.39 14.23
N ASP A 473 -6.14 25.24 14.75
CA ASP A 473 -5.79 26.42 15.55
C ASP A 473 -5.64 26.11 17.07
N GLY A 474 -5.50 24.83 17.44
CA GLY A 474 -5.27 24.43 18.83
C GLY A 474 -3.92 24.91 19.37
N ARG A 475 -3.94 25.67 20.47
CA ARG A 475 -2.78 26.32 21.11
C ARG A 475 -2.59 25.86 22.55
N LEU A 476 -1.35 25.90 23.05
CA LEU A 476 -1.03 25.44 24.41
C LEU A 476 -1.85 26.17 25.49
N GLU A 477 -2.05 27.48 25.31
CA GLU A 477 -2.82 28.34 26.24
C GLU A 477 -4.31 27.99 26.34
N LEU A 478 -4.87 27.30 25.34
CA LEU A 478 -6.30 26.93 25.31
C LEU A 478 -6.57 25.53 25.89
N LEU A 479 -5.53 24.73 26.15
CA LEU A 479 -5.66 23.33 26.56
C LEU A 479 -6.42 23.19 27.88
N ALA A 480 -6.10 24.01 28.89
CA ALA A 480 -6.74 23.96 30.20
C ALA A 480 -8.24 24.28 30.12
N SER A 481 -8.61 25.31 29.36
CA SER A 481 -10.01 25.72 29.15
C SER A 481 -10.82 24.66 28.39
N GLN A 482 -10.20 24.01 27.39
CA GLN A 482 -10.84 22.89 26.71
C GLN A 482 -11.03 21.70 27.65
N ALA A 483 -10.00 21.32 28.42
CA ALA A 483 -10.08 20.19 29.34
C ALA A 483 -11.17 20.38 30.40
N ALA A 484 -11.30 21.61 30.94
CA ALA A 484 -12.32 21.93 31.94
C ALA A 484 -13.78 21.81 31.42
N THR A 485 -13.98 21.93 30.10
CA THR A 485 -15.31 21.88 29.48
C THR A 485 -15.59 20.55 28.76
N PHE A 486 -14.61 19.65 28.71
CA PHE A 486 -14.70 18.37 28.01
C PHE A 486 -15.54 17.36 28.81
N GLU A 487 -16.64 16.91 28.22
CA GLU A 487 -17.52 15.92 28.83
C GLU A 487 -16.94 14.51 28.64
N ALA A 488 -16.80 13.79 29.76
CA ALA A 488 -16.25 12.45 29.82
C ALA A 488 -16.88 11.51 28.77
N VAL A 489 -16.04 10.70 28.13
CA VAL A 489 -16.49 9.66 27.20
C VAL A 489 -16.73 8.39 27.99
N THR A 490 -17.97 7.94 28.06
CA THR A 490 -18.34 6.68 28.72
C THR A 490 -17.99 5.48 27.85
N GLU A 491 -17.42 4.45 28.46
CA GLU A 491 -17.21 3.17 27.78
C GLU A 491 -18.55 2.58 27.35
N SER A 492 -18.67 2.26 26.07
CA SER A 492 -19.86 1.68 25.47
C SER A 492 -19.50 0.98 24.16
N PRO A 493 -20.33 0.05 23.66
CA PRO A 493 -20.15 -0.52 22.33
C PRO A 493 -20.01 0.58 21.28
N GLY A 494 -18.99 0.48 20.42
CA GLY A 494 -18.68 1.52 19.44
C GLY A 494 -17.78 2.64 19.95
N VAL A 495 -17.24 2.57 21.18
CA VAL A 495 -16.17 3.45 21.65
C VAL A 495 -14.87 2.65 21.78
N ILE A 496 -13.79 3.13 21.16
CA ILE A 496 -12.45 2.55 21.30
C ILE A 496 -11.50 3.57 21.94
N GLN A 497 -10.80 3.14 22.98
CA GLN A 497 -9.77 3.95 23.65
C GLN A 497 -8.45 3.79 22.91
N ILE A 498 -7.83 4.91 22.55
CA ILE A 498 -6.59 4.95 21.76
C ILE A 498 -5.52 5.71 22.54
N ASP A 499 -4.47 5.00 22.95
CA ASP A 499 -3.27 5.64 23.45
C ASP A 499 -2.48 6.23 22.27
N SER A 500 -2.67 7.53 22.06
CA SER A 500 -1.97 8.29 21.02
C SER A 500 -0.48 8.50 21.31
N GLY A 501 0.05 7.99 22.43
CA GLY A 501 1.48 7.85 22.69
C GLY A 501 2.13 6.67 21.94
N CYS A 502 1.35 5.66 21.55
CA CYS A 502 1.81 4.57 20.70
C CYS A 502 2.01 5.01 19.25
N GLU A 503 2.72 4.18 18.48
CA GLU A 503 2.92 4.40 17.04
C GLU A 503 1.59 4.52 16.29
N ILE A 504 1.55 5.43 15.32
CA ILE A 504 0.33 5.75 14.59
C ILE A 504 -0.20 4.55 13.80
N ASP A 505 0.68 3.81 13.12
CA ASP A 505 0.31 2.65 12.31
C ASP A 505 -0.20 1.49 13.16
N TYR A 506 0.25 1.38 14.41
CA TYR A 506 -0.29 0.44 15.38
C TYR A 506 -1.73 0.82 15.77
N ASN A 507 -1.96 2.09 16.11
CA ASN A 507 -3.29 2.60 16.49
C ASN A 507 -4.31 2.49 15.34
N VAL A 508 -3.88 2.77 14.11
CA VAL A 508 -4.69 2.51 12.90
C VAL A 508 -5.07 1.03 12.84
N GLY A 509 -4.09 0.13 12.96
CA GLY A 509 -4.34 -1.32 12.92
C GLY A 509 -5.32 -1.79 14.00
N LEU A 510 -5.27 -1.23 15.20
CA LEU A 510 -6.23 -1.53 16.28
C LEU A 510 -7.66 -1.14 15.90
N ILE A 511 -7.84 0.08 15.39
CA ILE A 511 -9.16 0.58 14.96
C ILE A 511 -9.72 -0.27 13.82
N LEU A 512 -8.90 -0.55 12.80
CA LEU A 512 -9.33 -1.40 11.68
C LEU A 512 -9.69 -2.81 12.16
N SER A 513 -8.94 -3.37 13.13
CA SER A 513 -9.25 -4.69 13.72
C SER A 513 -10.60 -4.71 14.44
N GLU A 514 -10.98 -3.63 15.12
CA GLU A 514 -12.31 -3.51 15.73
C GLU A 514 -13.39 -3.48 14.64
N LEU A 515 -13.19 -2.66 13.61
CA LEU A 515 -14.14 -2.48 12.52
C LEU A 515 -14.41 -3.77 11.74
N LEU A 516 -13.39 -4.61 11.52
CA LEU A 516 -13.56 -5.92 10.87
C LEU A 516 -14.43 -6.89 11.68
N THR A 517 -14.58 -6.68 12.99
CA THR A 517 -15.43 -7.52 13.83
C THR A 517 -16.85 -6.99 13.98
N ILE A 518 -17.12 -5.77 13.52
CA ILE A 518 -18.47 -5.23 13.49
C ILE A 518 -19.22 -5.97 12.39
N LYS A 519 -20.21 -6.78 12.79
CA LYS A 519 -21.12 -7.40 11.82
C LYS A 519 -21.81 -6.29 11.03
N SER A 520 -21.55 -6.24 9.73
CA SER A 520 -22.39 -5.49 8.81
C SER A 520 -23.81 -5.96 9.03
N GLY A 521 -24.72 -5.07 9.46
CA GLY A 521 -26.15 -5.34 9.37
C GLY A 521 -26.42 -5.77 7.92
N GLY A 522 -27.06 -6.93 7.75
CA GLY A 522 -27.04 -7.69 6.50
C GLY A 522 -27.23 -6.84 5.24
N ARG A 523 -26.33 -7.02 4.28
CA ARG A 523 -26.58 -6.70 2.87
C ARG A 523 -26.90 -7.97 2.12
#